data_AF-A0A2V6EZA4-F1
#
_entry.id   AF-A0A2V6EZA4-F1
#
_cell.length_a   1.000
_cell.length_b   1.000
_cell.length_c   1.000
_cell.angle_alpha   90.00
_cell.angle_beta   90.00
_cell.angle_gamma   90.00
#
_symmetry.space_group_name_H-M   'P 1'
#
loop_
_entity.id
_entity.type
_entity.pdbx_description
1 polymer ?
#
loop_
_entity_poly.entity_id
_entity_poly.type
_entity_poly.pdbx_seq_one_letter_code
_entity_poly.pdbx_strand_id
1 'polypeptide(L)'
;MIKPGSKDKWPRAKLARAMLLYAGGHHSFVIDAYTRRIFHRHGWCKAEAGYDDLQALCEIALGEKPAAGRLDYWQDYHAQLVIVGKHFCRARNPLCSQCPLKPLLPRECSGAAE
;
A
#
# COMPACT_ATOMS: atom_id res chain seq x y z
N MET A 1 -18.76 24.69 6.16
CA MET A 1 -17.69 25.11 5.24
C MET A 1 -16.45 24.26 5.49
N ILE A 2 -16.31 23.15 4.77
CA ILE A 2 -15.14 22.27 4.86
C ILE A 2 -14.12 22.82 3.86
N LYS A 3 -12.96 23.28 4.35
CA LYS A 3 -11.90 23.82 3.50
C LYS A 3 -11.21 22.67 2.74
N PRO A 4 -11.09 22.77 1.41
CA PRO A 4 -10.27 21.84 0.64
C PRO A 4 -8.80 22.25 0.72
N GLY A 5 -7.91 21.26 0.77
CA GLY A 5 -6.46 21.48 0.63
C GLY A 5 -5.67 21.32 1.92
N SER A 6 -5.51 20.07 2.37
CA SER A 6 -4.33 19.71 3.15
C SER A 6 -3.32 19.11 2.18
N LYS A 7 -2.35 19.94 1.76
CA LYS A 7 -1.20 19.50 0.96
C LYS A 7 -0.48 18.40 1.73
N ASP A 8 -0.56 17.18 1.22
CA ASP A 8 0.14 15.94 1.56
C ASP A 8 1.35 16.07 2.51
N LYS A 9 1.11 16.37 3.79
CA LYS A 9 2.10 16.18 4.85
C LYS A 9 2.03 14.73 5.27
N TRP A 10 2.50 13.84 4.39
CA TRP A 10 2.64 12.44 4.76
C TRP A 10 3.69 12.33 5.86
N PRO A 11 3.38 11.69 7.01
CA PRO A 11 4.39 11.42 8.00
C PRO A 11 5.44 10.52 7.36
N ARG A 12 6.64 11.06 7.09
CA ARG A 12 7.84 10.24 6.81
C ARG A 12 8.29 9.57 8.11
N ALA A 13 7.39 8.82 8.74
CA ALA A 13 7.64 8.13 9.98
C ALA A 13 8.24 6.76 9.66
N LYS A 14 9.57 6.71 9.45
CA LYS A 14 10.30 5.48 9.73
C LYS A 14 10.22 5.27 11.25
N LEU A 15 9.66 4.12 11.64
CA LEU A 15 9.79 3.46 12.95
C LEU A 15 8.91 3.93 14.13
N ALA A 16 8.33 5.13 14.15
CA ALA A 16 7.51 5.55 15.31
C ALA A 16 6.19 4.76 15.49
N ARG A 17 5.60 4.23 14.40
CA ARG A 17 4.42 3.34 14.47
C ARG A 17 4.75 1.88 14.81
N ALA A 18 6.01 1.48 14.69
CA ALA A 18 6.41 0.10 15.00
C ALA A 18 6.47 -0.17 16.52
N MET A 19 6.59 0.86 17.36
CA MET A 19 6.70 0.68 18.83
C MET A 19 5.41 1.06 19.57
N LEU A 20 4.66 2.06 19.11
CA LEU A 20 3.42 2.51 19.76
C LEU A 20 2.22 1.57 19.54
N LEU A 21 2.25 0.69 18.52
CA LEU A 21 1.15 -0.24 18.24
C LEU A 21 1.11 -1.47 19.18
N TYR A 22 2.26 -1.94 19.69
CA TYR A 22 2.31 -3.21 20.43
C TYR A 22 1.95 -3.09 21.92
N ALA A 23 2.12 -1.91 22.53
CA ALA A 23 1.78 -1.72 23.95
C ALA A 23 0.28 -1.48 24.21
N GLY A 24 -0.53 -1.25 23.16
CA GLY A 24 -1.94 -0.85 23.28
C GLY A 24 -2.98 -1.78 22.62
N GLY A 25 -2.57 -2.91 22.03
CA GLY A 25 -3.51 -3.86 21.41
C GLY A 25 -4.19 -3.37 20.12
N HIS A 26 -3.73 -2.28 19.53
CA HIS A 26 -4.25 -1.77 18.27
C HIS A 26 -3.44 -2.32 17.11
N HIS A 27 -3.94 -3.38 16.47
CA HIS A 27 -3.39 -3.87 15.20
C HIS A 27 -3.86 -2.93 14.08
N SER A 28 -2.93 -2.31 13.35
CA SER A 28 -3.24 -1.53 12.15
C SER A 28 -2.32 -1.89 11.00
N PHE A 29 -2.85 -1.86 9.78
CA PHE A 29 -2.08 -2.18 8.59
C PHE A 29 -1.12 -1.03 8.23
N VAL A 30 0.14 -1.34 7.92
CA VAL A 30 1.16 -0.31 7.64
C VAL A 30 1.16 0.05 6.15
N ILE A 31 1.07 1.35 5.84
CA ILE A 31 1.18 1.87 4.47
C ILE A 31 2.48 2.62 4.29
N ASP A 32 3.23 2.28 3.26
CA ASP A 32 4.46 2.98 2.88
C ASP A 32 4.40 3.49 1.42
N ALA A 33 5.54 4.00 0.94
CA ALA A 33 5.66 4.50 -0.42
C ALA A 33 5.60 3.39 -1.50
N TYR A 34 5.90 2.13 -1.14
CA TYR A 34 5.76 0.98 -2.04
C TYR A 34 4.30 0.64 -2.22
N THR A 35 3.57 0.42 -1.12
CA THR A 35 2.13 0.12 -1.12
C THR A 35 1.37 1.17 -1.91
N ARG A 36 1.57 2.46 -1.59
CA ARG A 36 0.92 3.55 -2.30
C ARG A 36 1.16 3.46 -3.81
N ARG A 37 2.43 3.37 -4.23
CA ARG A 37 2.77 3.38 -5.65
C ARG A 37 2.19 2.18 -6.39
N ILE A 38 2.21 1.01 -5.80
CA ILE A 38 1.60 -0.20 -6.37
C ILE A 38 0.10 0.05 -6.52
N PHE A 39 -0.58 0.50 -5.47
CA PHE A 39 -2.04 0.64 -5.48
C PHE A 39 -2.50 1.65 -6.55
N HIS A 40 -1.84 2.80 -6.68
CA HIS A 40 -2.18 3.76 -7.74
C HIS A 40 -1.87 3.22 -9.14
N ARG A 41 -0.73 2.55 -9.36
CA ARG A 41 -0.38 2.00 -10.68
C ARG A 41 -1.31 0.88 -11.12
N HIS A 42 -1.81 0.11 -10.16
CA HIS A 42 -2.72 -0.99 -10.42
C HIS A 42 -4.21 -0.56 -10.41
N GLY A 43 -4.51 0.70 -10.11
CA GLY A 43 -5.89 1.18 -10.03
C GLY A 43 -6.68 0.61 -8.85
N TRP A 44 -6.01 0.16 -7.79
CA TRP A 44 -6.64 -0.42 -6.61
C TRP A 44 -7.14 0.62 -5.61
N CYS A 45 -6.81 1.89 -5.81
CA CYS A 45 -7.26 2.99 -4.98
C CYS A 45 -7.69 4.20 -5.82
N LYS A 46 -8.43 5.11 -5.20
CA LYS A 46 -8.79 6.41 -5.79
C LYS A 46 -7.54 7.26 -6.02
N ALA A 47 -7.59 8.19 -6.98
CA ALA A 47 -6.45 9.04 -7.32
C ALA A 47 -6.02 9.95 -6.15
N GLU A 48 -6.97 10.37 -5.33
CA GLU A 48 -6.79 11.26 -4.18
C GLU A 48 -6.62 10.50 -2.84
N ALA A 49 -6.49 9.18 -2.87
CA ALA A 49 -6.43 8.36 -1.67
C ALA A 49 -5.23 8.75 -0.77
N GLY A 50 -5.55 9.16 0.46
CA GLY A 50 -4.60 9.51 1.50
C GLY A 50 -4.08 8.30 2.27
N TYR A 51 -3.38 8.54 3.39
CA TYR A 51 -2.81 7.44 4.20
C TYR A 51 -3.92 6.57 4.75
N ASP A 52 -4.88 7.23 5.41
CA ASP A 52 -5.91 6.57 6.18
C ASP A 52 -6.88 5.83 5.25
N ASP A 53 -7.12 6.35 4.03
CA ASP A 53 -7.90 5.67 3.00
C ASP A 53 -7.27 4.34 2.58
N LEU A 54 -5.95 4.36 2.32
CA LEU A 54 -5.22 3.15 1.91
C LEU A 54 -5.10 2.15 3.07
N GLN A 55 -4.93 2.64 4.30
CA GLN A 55 -4.90 1.80 5.50
C GLN A 55 -6.24 1.10 5.70
N ALA A 56 -7.33 1.86 5.71
CA ALA A 56 -8.68 1.32 5.86
C ALA A 56 -9.02 0.33 4.74
N LEU A 57 -8.62 0.63 3.49
CA LEU A 57 -8.80 -0.29 2.37
C LEU A 57 -8.13 -1.63 2.63
N CYS A 58 -6.87 -1.63 3.11
CA CYS A 58 -6.16 -2.87 3.42
C CYS A 58 -6.80 -3.62 4.59
N GLU A 59 -7.19 -2.93 5.65
CA GLU A 59 -7.81 -3.55 6.84
C GLU A 59 -9.17 -4.17 6.53
N ILE A 60 -9.96 -3.55 5.66
CA ILE A 60 -11.23 -4.10 5.17
C ILE A 60 -10.97 -5.30 4.26
N ALA A 61 -10.07 -5.16 3.26
CA ALA A 61 -9.81 -6.20 2.27
C ALA A 61 -9.12 -7.44 2.86
N LEU A 62 -8.30 -7.26 3.90
CA LEU A 62 -7.52 -8.32 4.55
C LEU A 62 -8.07 -8.67 5.95
N GLY A 63 -9.31 -8.26 6.25
CA GLY A 63 -9.94 -8.42 7.57
C GLY A 63 -10.47 -9.83 7.89
N GLU A 64 -10.37 -10.76 6.94
CA GLU A 64 -10.93 -12.11 7.03
C GLU A 64 -10.30 -12.99 8.12
N LYS A 65 -9.05 -12.72 8.52
CA LYS A 65 -8.38 -13.53 9.54
C LYS A 65 -8.85 -13.17 10.95
N PRO A 66 -9.00 -14.15 11.87
CA PRO A 66 -9.27 -13.89 13.28
C PRO A 66 -8.18 -13.03 13.92
N ALA A 67 -8.52 -12.28 14.97
CA ALA A 67 -7.61 -11.34 15.63
C ALA A 67 -6.26 -11.97 16.02
N ALA A 68 -6.26 -13.25 16.43
CA ALA A 68 -5.06 -13.97 16.86
C ALA A 68 -3.99 -14.19 15.77
N GLY A 69 -4.36 -14.20 14.47
CA GLY A 69 -3.43 -14.38 13.35
C GLY A 69 -3.43 -13.24 12.34
N ARG A 70 -4.25 -12.21 12.58
CA ARG A 70 -4.44 -11.09 11.65
C ARG A 70 -3.19 -10.24 11.50
N LEU A 71 -2.48 -10.00 12.61
CA LEU A 71 -1.28 -9.17 12.60
C LEU A 71 -0.17 -9.83 11.75
N ASP A 72 0.11 -11.10 11.99
CA ASP A 72 1.12 -11.86 11.23
C ASP A 72 0.77 -11.90 9.73
N TYR A 73 -0.52 -12.12 9.42
CA TYR A 73 -1.00 -12.08 8.05
C TYR A 73 -0.79 -10.71 7.38
N TRP A 74 -1.10 -9.62 8.08
CA TRP A 74 -0.90 -8.27 7.57
C TRP A 74 0.58 -7.93 7.39
N GLN A 75 1.44 -8.38 8.31
CA GLN A 75 2.89 -8.20 8.22
C GLN A 75 3.48 -8.95 7.02
N ASP A 76 3.08 -10.20 6.81
CA ASP A 76 3.53 -10.98 5.66
C ASP A 76 3.08 -10.35 4.34
N TYR A 77 1.81 -9.96 4.24
CA TYR A 77 1.29 -9.27 3.06
C TYR A 77 2.02 -7.94 2.79
N HIS A 78 2.29 -7.13 3.83
CA HIS A 78 3.09 -5.92 3.69
C HIS A 78 4.52 -6.21 3.22
N ALA A 79 5.17 -7.26 3.74
CA ALA A 79 6.50 -7.67 3.30
C ALA A 79 6.52 -8.05 1.81
N GLN A 80 5.50 -8.75 1.32
CA GLN A 80 5.36 -9.06 -0.10
C GLN A 80 5.27 -7.79 -0.96
N LEU A 81 4.46 -6.80 -0.55
CA LEU A 81 4.37 -5.51 -1.24
C LEU A 81 5.70 -4.76 -1.26
N VAL A 82 6.46 -4.80 -0.16
CA VAL A 82 7.80 -4.19 -0.07
C VAL A 82 8.75 -4.84 -1.08
N ILE A 83 8.78 -6.18 -1.14
CA ILE A 83 9.63 -6.91 -2.09
C ILE A 83 9.25 -6.56 -3.53
N VAL A 84 7.96 -6.58 -3.87
CA VAL A 84 7.49 -6.21 -5.21
C VAL A 84 7.89 -4.77 -5.54
N GLY A 85 7.62 -3.84 -4.63
CA GLY A 85 7.89 -2.42 -4.84
C GLY A 85 9.38 -2.08 -4.94
N LYS A 86 10.24 -2.82 -4.22
CA LYS A 86 11.69 -2.62 -4.22
C LYS A 86 12.35 -3.20 -5.47
N HIS A 87 11.98 -4.42 -5.85
CA HIS A 87 12.68 -5.16 -6.90
C HIS A 87 12.07 -4.95 -8.29
N PHE A 88 10.75 -4.78 -8.41
CA PHE A 88 10.06 -4.75 -9.70
C PHE A 88 9.34 -3.42 -9.93
N CYS A 89 8.36 -3.07 -9.08
CA CYS A 89 7.53 -1.88 -9.21
C CYS A 89 8.26 -0.64 -8.66
N ARG A 90 9.46 -0.37 -9.18
CA ARG A 90 10.34 0.73 -8.74
C ARG A 90 9.75 2.09 -9.08
N ALA A 91 10.14 3.12 -8.33
CA ALA A 91 9.68 4.49 -8.57
C ALA A 91 10.10 4.99 -9.97
N ARG A 92 11.34 4.69 -10.38
CA ARG A 92 11.87 4.96 -11.72
C ARG A 92 12.18 3.64 -12.43
N ASN A 93 11.99 3.60 -13.75
CA ASN A 93 12.25 2.44 -14.61
C ASN A 93 11.71 1.12 -14.03
N PRO A 94 10.38 0.99 -13.86
CA PRO A 94 9.79 -0.23 -13.32
C PRO A 94 10.01 -1.42 -14.24
N LEU A 95 10.27 -2.59 -13.67
CA LEU A 95 10.46 -3.85 -14.41
C LEU A 95 9.12 -4.56 -14.61
N CYS A 96 8.15 -3.88 -15.24
CA CYS A 96 6.77 -4.38 -15.36
C CYS A 96 6.69 -5.74 -16.07
N SER A 97 7.56 -6.01 -17.04
CA SER A 97 7.61 -7.30 -17.75
C SER A 97 7.96 -8.48 -16.84
N GLN A 98 8.72 -8.24 -15.76
CA GLN A 98 9.18 -9.24 -14.79
C GLN A 98 8.41 -9.15 -13.46
N CYS A 99 7.50 -8.17 -13.32
CA CYS A 99 6.78 -7.95 -12.09
C CYS A 99 5.76 -9.08 -11.86
N PRO A 100 5.74 -9.73 -10.69
CA PRO A 100 4.75 -10.76 -10.40
C PRO A 100 3.30 -10.23 -10.42
N LEU A 101 3.12 -8.92 -10.18
CA LEU A 101 1.81 -8.27 -10.25
C LEU A 101 1.39 -7.86 -11.67
N LYS A 102 2.22 -8.08 -12.70
CA LYS A 102 1.92 -7.70 -14.10
C LYS A 102 0.52 -8.15 -14.57
N PRO A 103 0.04 -9.38 -14.29
CA PRO A 103 -1.29 -9.82 -14.72
C PRO A 103 -2.44 -9.00 -14.12
N LEU A 104 -2.18 -8.28 -13.03
CA LEU A 104 -3.15 -7.46 -12.30
C LEU A 104 -3.06 -5.97 -12.69
N LEU A 105 -2.37 -5.62 -13.77
CA LEU A 105 -2.39 -4.26 -14.30
C LEU A 105 -3.74 -3.99 -15.00
N PRO A 106 -4.26 -2.74 -14.94
CA PRO A 106 -5.43 -2.35 -15.71
C PRO A 106 -5.24 -2.69 -17.18
N ARG A 107 -6.22 -3.35 -17.80
CA ARG A 107 -6.14 -3.83 -19.20
C ARG A 107 -6.01 -2.68 -20.20
N GLU A 108 -6.37 -1.47 -19.81
CA GLU A 108 -6.25 -0.24 -20.61
C GLU A 108 -4.87 0.46 -20.53
N CYS A 109 -3.88 -0.15 -19.85
CA CYS A 109 -2.47 0.29 -19.89
C CYS A 109 -1.55 -0.69 -20.63
N SER A 110 -2.07 -1.47 -21.58
CA SER A 110 -1.29 -2.29 -22.52
C SER A 110 -1.03 -1.56 -23.85
N GLY A 111 -0.51 -0.34 -23.81
CA GLY A 111 -0.30 0.47 -25.02
C GLY A 111 0.47 1.77 -24.77
N ALA A 112 1.75 1.66 -24.43
CA ALA A 112 2.73 2.73 -24.59
C ALA A 112 4.08 2.11 -24.96
N ALA A 113 4.07 1.45 -26.11
CA ALA A 113 5.25 1.06 -26.86
C ALA A 113 4.83 0.97 -28.34
N GLU A 114 4.67 2.14 -28.96
CA GLU A 114 5.01 2.37 -30.36
C GLU A 114 5.75 3.70 -30.45
#